data_AF-A0A5H2XM49-F1
#
_entry.id   AF-A0A5H2XM49-F1
#
_cell.length_a   1.000
_cell.length_b   1.000
_cell.length_c   1.000
_cell.angle_alpha   90.00
_cell.angle_beta   90.00
_cell.angle_gamma   90.00
#
_symmetry.space_group_name_H-M   'P 1'
#
loop_
_entity.id
_entity.type
_entity.pdbx_description
1 polymer ?
#
loop_
_entity_poly.entity_id
_entity_poly.type
_entity_poly.pdbx_seq_one_letter_code
_entity_poly.pdbx_strand_id
1 'polypeptide(L)'
;MPSDLENLGRQMMAKCGGLPLAVVVLGGLLSTKRKTVEEWRRVLQSIDSRLIDQDLLSAVLALSYNDLPFPLKSCFLLGIFPEDSSILKTKLIQLWVAEGFLLQQGEEAAESVVLSNA
;
A
#
# COMPACT_ATOMS: atom_id res chain seq x y z
N MET A 1 -19.32 -8.70 12.05
CA MET A 1 -18.55 -9.32 10.94
C MET A 1 -19.14 -10.70 10.72
N PRO A 2 -19.43 -11.13 9.48
CA PRO A 2 -19.79 -12.52 9.22
C PRO A 2 -18.70 -13.45 9.79
N SER A 3 -19.09 -14.49 10.50
CA SER A 3 -18.15 -15.41 11.20
C SER A 3 -17.07 -15.98 10.27
N ASP A 4 -17.39 -16.13 8.98
CA ASP A 4 -16.47 -16.63 7.96
C ASP A 4 -15.32 -15.66 7.65
N LEU A 5 -15.60 -14.35 7.62
CA LEU A 5 -14.57 -13.32 7.40
C LEU A 5 -13.64 -13.20 8.60
N GLU A 6 -14.17 -13.37 9.81
CA GLU A 6 -13.35 -13.39 11.03
C GLU A 6 -12.40 -14.60 11.03
N ASN A 7 -12.88 -15.77 10.61
CA ASN A 7 -12.04 -16.96 10.49
C ASN A 7 -10.91 -16.76 9.46
N LEU A 8 -11.22 -16.23 8.27
CA LEU A 8 -10.22 -15.88 7.27
C LEU A 8 -9.21 -14.85 7.79
N GLY A 9 -9.68 -13.82 8.50
CA GLY A 9 -8.84 -12.83 9.16
C GLY A 9 -7.87 -13.47 10.16
N ARG A 10 -8.34 -14.38 11.02
CA ARG A 10 -7.50 -15.10 11.97
C ARG A 10 -6.46 -15.98 11.28
N GLN A 11 -6.82 -16.65 10.19
CA GLN A 11 -5.87 -17.46 9.41
C GLN A 11 -4.76 -16.61 8.81
N MET A 12 -5.09 -15.45 8.21
CA MET A 12 -4.08 -14.52 7.69
C MET A 12 -3.22 -13.91 8.80
N MET A 13 -3.83 -13.57 9.94
CA MET A 13 -3.11 -13.06 11.11
C MET A 13 -2.15 -14.08 11.72
N ALA A 14 -2.52 -15.36 11.77
CA ALA A 14 -1.63 -16.42 12.22
C ALA A 14 -0.39 -16.53 11.33
N LYS A 15 -0.53 -16.22 10.04
CA LYS A 15 0.59 -16.20 9.10
C LYS A 15 1.55 -15.05 9.42
N CYS A 16 1.08 -13.88 9.91
CA CYS A 16 1.88 -12.69 10.27
C CYS A 16 3.10 -12.92 11.17
N GLY A 17 3.22 -14.07 11.84
CA GLY A 17 4.44 -14.47 12.57
C GLY A 17 4.81 -13.54 13.73
N GLY A 18 3.88 -12.71 14.18
CA GLY A 18 4.12 -11.71 15.24
C GLY A 18 4.83 -10.44 14.78
N LEU A 19 5.10 -10.25 13.48
CA LEU A 19 5.70 -9.01 12.97
C LEU A 19 4.64 -7.89 12.93
N PRO A 20 4.80 -6.79 13.72
CA PRO A 20 3.82 -5.70 13.72
C PRO A 20 3.63 -5.07 12.34
N LEU A 21 4.70 -4.96 11.55
CA LEU A 21 4.66 -4.42 10.20
C LEU A 21 3.79 -5.29 9.27
N ALA A 22 3.92 -6.62 9.34
CA ALA A 22 3.10 -7.52 8.53
C ALA A 22 1.60 -7.37 8.84
N VAL A 23 1.26 -7.17 10.12
CA VAL A 23 -0.12 -6.92 10.56
C VAL A 23 -0.67 -5.61 9.99
N VAL A 24 0.10 -4.52 10.06
CA VAL A 24 -0.31 -3.21 9.54
C VAL A 24 -0.50 -3.27 8.03
N VAL A 25 0.44 -3.88 7.30
CA VAL A 25 0.36 -4.00 5.84
C VAL A 25 -0.82 -4.87 5.43
N LEU A 26 -1.05 -6.02 6.09
CA LEU A 26 -2.22 -6.86 5.84
C LEU A 26 -3.53 -6.12 6.13
N GLY A 27 -3.60 -5.36 7.22
CA GLY A 27 -4.76 -4.54 7.56
C GLY A 27 -5.04 -3.46 6.50
N GLY A 28 -3.99 -2.79 6.04
CA GLY A 28 -4.07 -1.84 4.92
C GLY A 28 -4.56 -2.51 3.64
N LEU A 29 -3.97 -3.64 3.25
CA LEU A 29 -4.38 -4.43 2.10
C LEU A 29 -5.87 -4.79 2.16
N LEU A 30 -6.33 -5.40 3.26
CA LEU A 30 -7.72 -5.81 3.44
C LEU A 30 -8.69 -4.63 3.47
N SER A 31 -8.25 -3.44 3.91
CA SER A 31 -9.07 -2.22 3.90
C SER A 31 -9.42 -1.75 2.48
N THR A 32 -8.59 -2.08 1.49
CA THR A 32 -8.84 -1.77 0.06
C THR A 32 -9.76 -2.78 -0.63
N LYS A 33 -10.02 -3.93 -0.01
CA LYS A 33 -10.83 -5.02 -0.58
C LYS A 33 -12.28 -4.92 -0.14
N ARG A 34 -13.18 -5.48 -0.96
CA ARG A 34 -14.58 -5.67 -0.54
C ARG A 34 -14.61 -6.65 0.64
N LYS A 35 -15.49 -6.39 1.59
CA LYS A 35 -15.71 -7.26 2.77
C LYS A 35 -16.56 -8.47 2.37
N THR A 36 -16.06 -9.29 1.45
CA THR A 36 -16.67 -10.53 0.97
C THR A 36 -15.72 -11.70 1.16
N VAL A 37 -16.28 -12.89 1.42
CA VAL A 37 -15.52 -14.10 1.71
C VAL A 37 -14.62 -14.46 0.53
N GLU A 38 -15.10 -14.26 -0.70
CA GLU A 38 -14.36 -14.56 -1.94
C GLU A 38 -13.11 -13.70 -2.08
N GLU A 39 -13.22 -12.39 -1.82
CA GLU A 39 -12.09 -11.47 -1.94
C GLU A 39 -11.03 -11.76 -0.86
N TRP A 40 -11.45 -11.98 0.38
CA TRP A 40 -10.52 -12.29 1.47
C TRP A 40 -9.87 -13.66 1.29
N ARG A 41 -10.60 -14.64 0.73
CA ARG A 41 -10.04 -15.95 0.36
C ARG A 41 -9.01 -15.82 -0.76
N ARG A 42 -9.21 -14.95 -1.75
CA ARG A 42 -8.20 -14.68 -2.80
C ARG A 42 -6.92 -14.10 -2.22
N VAL A 43 -7.03 -13.19 -1.25
CA VAL A 43 -5.87 -12.64 -0.53
C VAL A 43 -5.13 -13.73 0.25
N LEU A 44 -5.86 -14.58 0.99
CA LEU A 44 -5.26 -15.69 1.71
C LEU A 44 -4.50 -16.64 0.76
N GLN A 45 -5.11 -17.02 -0.36
CA GLN A 45 -4.50 -17.88 -1.37
C GLN A 45 -3.26 -17.24 -2.01
N SER A 46 -3.26 -15.93 -2.21
CA SER A 46 -2.12 -15.22 -2.81
C SER A 46 -0.96 -15.03 -1.82
N ILE A 47 -1.25 -14.95 -0.51
CA ILE A 47 -0.23 -15.03 0.54
C ILE A 47 0.38 -16.45 0.54
N ASP A 48 -0.46 -17.48 0.51
CA ASP A 48 -0.02 -18.88 0.54
C ASP A 48 0.86 -19.26 -0.64
N SER A 49 0.53 -18.80 -1.86
CA SER A 49 1.35 -19.09 -3.04
C SER A 49 2.72 -18.42 -2.98
N ARG A 50 2.81 -17.21 -2.41
CA ARG A 50 4.07 -16.45 -2.32
C ARG A 50 4.97 -16.89 -1.18
N LEU A 51 4.40 -17.44 -0.12
CA LEU A 51 5.14 -18.03 1.01
C LEU A 51 5.99 -19.25 0.63
N ILE A 52 5.71 -19.88 -0.51
CA ILE A 52 6.50 -21.00 -1.03
C ILE A 52 7.88 -20.50 -1.50
N ASP A 53 7.95 -19.28 -2.03
CA ASP A 53 9.15 -18.72 -2.67
C ASP A 53 9.81 -17.58 -1.86
N GLN A 54 9.10 -16.95 -0.93
CA GLN A 54 9.54 -15.76 -0.19
C GLN A 54 9.12 -15.78 1.28
N ASP A 55 9.81 -14.98 2.11
CA ASP A 55 9.33 -14.73 3.46
C ASP A 55 7.97 -14.00 3.45
N LEU A 56 7.24 -14.13 4.56
CA LEU A 56 5.89 -13.59 4.66
C LEU A 56 5.85 -12.08 4.43
N LEU A 57 6.80 -11.35 4.99
CA LEU A 57 6.80 -9.89 4.93
C LEU A 57 6.92 -9.45 3.47
N SER A 58 7.82 -10.07 2.70
CA SER A 58 7.97 -9.84 1.27
C SER A 58 6.70 -10.20 0.50
N ALA A 59 6.07 -11.33 0.83
CA ALA A 59 4.81 -11.75 0.20
C ALA A 59 3.68 -10.71 0.41
N VAL A 60 3.50 -10.25 1.64
CA VAL A 60 2.45 -9.29 2.01
C VAL A 60 2.75 -7.90 1.44
N LEU A 61 4.00 -7.45 1.46
CA LEU A 61 4.43 -6.19 0.82
C LEU A 61 4.22 -6.23 -0.70
N ALA A 62 4.58 -7.34 -1.35
CA ALA A 62 4.40 -7.51 -2.79
C ALA A 62 2.92 -7.50 -3.19
N LEU A 63 2.04 -8.09 -2.39
CA LEU A 63 0.59 -8.03 -2.62
C LEU A 63 0.05 -6.62 -2.48
N SER A 64 0.41 -5.94 -1.39
CA SER A 64 0.05 -4.53 -1.18
C SER A 64 0.54 -3.63 -2.31
N TYR A 65 1.77 -3.84 -2.79
CA TYR A 65 2.30 -3.09 -3.91
C TYR A 65 1.54 -3.37 -5.21
N ASN A 66 1.21 -4.64 -5.49
CA ASN A 66 0.52 -5.03 -6.71
C ASN A 66 -0.92 -4.50 -6.78
N ASP A 67 -1.57 -4.38 -5.63
CA ASP A 67 -2.95 -3.89 -5.50
C ASP A 67 -3.08 -2.35 -5.52
N LEU A 68 -1.96 -1.62 -5.47
CA LEU A 68 -1.99 -0.15 -5.57
C LEU A 68 -2.41 0.31 -6.98
N PRO A 69 -3.19 1.39 -7.11
CA PRO A 69 -3.38 2.11 -8.36
C PRO A 69 -2.05 2.51 -9.02
N PHE A 70 -1.99 2.50 -10.35
CA PHE A 70 -0.78 2.79 -11.12
C PHE A 70 -0.04 4.08 -10.70
N PRO A 71 -0.71 5.24 -10.47
CA PRO A 71 -0.03 6.46 -10.04
C PRO A 71 0.68 6.33 -8.69
N LEU A 72 0.14 5.49 -7.79
CA LEU A 72 0.71 5.27 -6.46
C LEU A 72 1.88 4.28 -6.48
N LYS A 73 1.93 3.37 -7.46
CA LYS A 73 3.11 2.50 -7.66
C LYS A 73 4.34 3.32 -8.01
N SER A 74 4.17 4.32 -8.87
CA SER A 74 5.25 5.23 -9.26
C SER A 74 5.82 6.04 -8.08
N CYS A 75 5.01 6.28 -7.05
CA CYS A 75 5.48 6.93 -5.81
C CYS A 75 6.50 6.08 -5.01
N PHE A 76 6.61 4.78 -5.27
CA PHE A 76 7.62 3.92 -4.63
C PHE A 76 9.04 4.05 -5.24
N LEU A 77 9.28 5.02 -6.13
CA LEU A 77 10.64 5.46 -6.49
C LEU A 77 11.50 5.91 -5.29
N LEU A 78 10.94 5.95 -4.08
CA LEU A 78 11.68 6.12 -2.83
C LEU A 78 12.90 5.19 -2.69
N GLY A 79 12.93 4.05 -3.38
CA GLY A 79 14.08 3.14 -3.42
C GLY A 79 15.36 3.73 -4.01
N ILE A 80 15.32 4.90 -4.67
CA ILE A 80 16.53 5.61 -5.14
C ILE A 80 17.31 6.29 -4.00
N PHE A 81 16.66 6.50 -2.85
CA PHE A 81 17.28 7.15 -1.70
C PHE A 81 18.02 6.12 -0.84
N PRO A 82 19.09 6.51 -0.14
CA PRO A 82 19.76 5.63 0.80
C PRO A 82 18.79 5.12 1.86
N GLU A 83 18.99 3.87 2.28
CA GLU A 83 18.27 3.26 3.39
C GLU A 83 18.35 4.14 4.65
N ASP A 84 17.23 4.25 5.36
CA ASP A 84 17.08 5.04 6.60
C ASP A 84 17.41 6.54 6.50
N SER A 85 17.48 7.09 5.29
CA SER A 85 17.73 8.52 5.09
C SER A 85 16.46 9.38 5.27
N SER A 86 16.64 10.59 5.81
CA SER A 86 15.56 11.58 5.86
C SER A 86 15.36 12.20 4.49
N ILE A 87 14.15 12.09 3.95
CA ILE A 87 13.77 12.67 2.66
C ILE A 87 12.84 13.86 2.91
N LEU A 88 13.23 15.04 2.43
CA LEU A 88 12.36 16.21 2.47
C LEU A 88 11.13 15.99 1.59
N LYS A 89 9.93 16.18 2.16
CA LYS A 89 8.65 16.06 1.43
C LYS A 89 8.63 16.92 0.16
N THR A 90 9.16 18.15 0.22
CA THR A 90 9.24 19.06 -0.93
C THR A 90 10.08 18.50 -2.07
N LYS A 91 11.22 17.88 -1.75
CA LYS A 91 12.11 17.23 -2.73
C LYS A 91 11.41 16.04 -3.40
N LEU A 92 10.68 15.24 -2.62
CA LEU A 92 9.94 14.09 -3.15
C LEU A 92 8.82 14.51 -4.11
N ILE A 93 8.05 15.54 -3.75
CA ILE A 93 6.98 16.08 -4.61
C ILE A 93 7.58 16.60 -5.92
N GLN A 94 8.69 17.35 -5.87
CA GLN A 94 9.36 17.86 -7.06
C GLN A 94 9.83 16.74 -7.99
N LEU A 95 10.36 15.64 -7.44
CA LEU A 95 10.75 14.47 -8.23
C LEU A 95 9.54 13.81 -8.90
N TRP A 96 8.45 13.60 -8.18
CA TRP A 96 7.24 13.01 -8.77
C TRP A 96 6.59 13.90 -9.84
N VAL A 97 6.70 15.23 -9.73
CA VAL A 97 6.28 16.16 -10.79
C VAL A 97 7.22 16.07 -12.00
N ALA A 98 8.54 16.03 -11.78
CA ALA A 98 9.53 15.96 -12.86
C ALA A 98 9.44 14.65 -13.66
N GLU A 99 9.14 13.53 -13.00
CA GLU A 99 8.91 12.22 -13.63
C GLU A 99 7.50 12.08 -14.26
N GLY A 100 6.65 13.11 -14.13
CA GLY A 100 5.30 13.11 -14.69
C GLY A 100 4.31 12.19 -13.97
N PHE A 101 4.61 11.74 -12.75
CA PHE A 101 3.74 10.87 -11.96
C PHE A 101 2.58 11.60 -11.30
N LEU A 102 2.81 12.86 -10.96
CA LEU A 102 1.75 13.78 -10.57
C LEU A 102 1.33 14.55 -11.82
N LEU A 103 0.16 14.21 -12.36
CA LEU A 103 -0.53 15.12 -13.27
C LEU A 103 -0.83 16.38 -12.47
N GLN A 104 -0.30 17.53 -12.91
CA GLN A 104 -0.92 18.80 -12.53
C GLN A 104 -2.36 18.71 -13.02
N GLN A 105 -3.32 18.50 -12.12
CA GLN A 105 -4.72 18.74 -12.46
C GLN A 105 -4.76 20.18 -12.95
N GLY A 106 -5.02 20.35 -14.25
CA GLY A 106 -4.85 21.60 -14.98
C GLY A 106 -5.53 22.75 -14.24
N GLU A 107 -4.82 23.88 -14.17
CA GLU A 107 -5.23 25.28 -13.93
C GLU A 107 -6.28 25.65 -12.87
N GLU A 108 -7.13 24.77 -12.34
CA GLU A 108 -8.17 25.11 -11.36
C GLU A 108 -7.81 24.77 -9.90
N ALA A 109 -6.76 23.97 -9.67
CA ALA A 109 -6.32 23.63 -8.31
C ALA A 109 -5.26 24.58 -7.74
N ALA A 110 -4.77 25.55 -8.52
CA ALA A 110 -3.82 26.56 -8.04
C ALA A 110 -4.48 27.61 -7.14
N GLU A 111 -5.80 27.83 -7.27
CA GLU A 111 -6.50 28.87 -6.49
C GLU A 111 -6.96 28.43 -5.08
N SER A 112 -7.12 27.13 -4.79
CA SER A 112 -7.60 26.72 -3.46
C SER A 112 -6.53 26.71 -2.37
N VAL A 113 -5.24 26.66 -2.74
CA VAL A 113 -4.14 26.72 -1.76
C VAL A 113 -3.81 28.16 -1.35
N VAL A 114 -4.12 29.15 -2.18
CA VAL A 114 -3.84 30.56 -1.87
C VAL A 114 -4.90 31.16 -0.93
N LEU A 115 -6.14 30.66 -0.94
CA LEU A 115 -7.23 31.22 -0.13
C LEU A 115 -7.41 30.59 1.26
N SER A 116 -6.58 29.62 1.66
CA SER A 116 -6.58 29.10 3.04
C SER A 116 -5.49 29.70 3.94
N ASN A 117 -4.66 30.59 3.38
CA ASN A 117 -3.58 31.28 4.09
C ASN A 117 -3.75 32.81 4.13
N ALA A 118 -4.99 33.32 4.02
CA ALA A 118 -5.32 34.73 4.21
C ALA A 118 -6.31 34.90 5.37
#